data_AF-A0A963DF64-F1
#
_entry.id   AF-A0A963DF64-F1
#
_cell.length_a   1.000
_cell.length_b   1.000
_cell.length_c   1.000
_cell.angle_alpha   90.00
_cell.angle_beta   90.00
_cell.angle_gamma   90.00
#
_symmetry.space_group_name_H-M   'P 1'
#
loop_
_entity.id
_entity.type
_entity.pdbx_description
1 polymer ?
#
loop_
_entity_poly.entity_id
_entity_poly.type
_entity_poly.pdbx_seq_one_letter_code
_entity_poly.pdbx_strand_id
1 'polypeptide(L)'
;MGGRTLAEQGKASFYFDIKVTDESNTRAEKARYIAECFAAFEHLLGEVHEESYIHVHDVRSAAYGYGGRTQEYRLHHSPESAPQPK
;
A
#
# COMPACT_ATOMS: atom_id res chain seq x y z
N MET A 1 2.70 22.15 6.82
CA MET A 1 2.80 23.63 6.63
C MET A 1 2.87 24.26 8.02
N GLY A 2 4.04 24.69 8.50
CA GLY A 2 4.13 25.25 9.86
C GLY A 2 5.53 25.37 10.45
N GLY A 3 6.39 26.18 9.81
CA GLY A 3 7.46 26.97 10.45
C GLY A 3 8.62 26.30 11.20
N ARG A 4 8.54 25.02 11.59
CA ARG A 4 9.63 24.27 12.22
C ARG A 4 9.99 23.06 11.39
N THR A 5 11.27 22.92 11.07
CA THR A 5 11.81 21.79 10.31
C THR A 5 11.74 20.51 11.14
N LEU A 6 11.67 19.35 10.49
CA LEU A 6 11.70 18.04 11.16
C LEU A 6 12.93 17.88 12.07
N ALA A 7 14.07 18.44 11.64
CA ALA A 7 15.29 18.48 12.42
C ALA A 7 15.15 19.25 13.74
N GLU A 8 14.35 20.32 13.76
CA GLU A 8 14.08 21.11 14.99
C GLU A 8 13.13 20.39 15.96
N GLN A 9 12.37 19.40 15.49
CA GLN A 9 11.48 18.60 16.32
C GLN A 9 12.12 17.30 16.80
N GLY A 10 13.28 16.92 16.27
CA GLY A 10 13.98 15.67 16.63
C GLY A 10 13.27 14.39 16.18
N LYS A 11 12.23 14.49 15.34
CA LYS A 11 11.44 13.36 14.86
C LYS A 11 11.85 12.94 13.45
N ALA A 12 11.81 11.65 13.19
CA ALA A 12 11.89 11.12 11.82
C ALA A 12 10.59 11.43 11.05
N SER A 13 10.64 11.40 9.72
CA SER A 13 9.43 11.46 8.89
C SER A 13 9.58 10.52 7.70
N PHE A 14 8.48 10.05 7.16
CA PHE A 14 8.52 9.23 5.94
C PHE A 14 7.41 9.57 4.96
N TYR A 15 7.65 9.19 3.71
CA TYR A 15 6.65 9.11 2.66
C TYR A 15 6.68 7.69 2.11
N PHE A 16 5.55 7.00 2.16
CA PHE A 16 5.41 5.61 1.73
C PHE A 16 4.27 5.49 0.70
N ASP A 17 4.59 5.09 -0.53
CA ASP A 17 3.58 4.77 -1.55
C ASP A 17 3.47 3.26 -1.78
N ILE A 18 2.24 2.79 -1.99
CA ILE A 18 1.97 1.42 -2.40
C ILE A 18 0.89 1.38 -3.46
N LYS A 19 1.02 0.44 -4.40
CA LYS A 19 0.04 0.18 -5.46
C LYS A 19 -0.59 -1.18 -5.20
N VAL A 20 -1.91 -1.18 -5.04
CA VAL A 20 -2.72 -2.39 -4.83
C VAL A 20 -3.72 -2.53 -5.97
N THR A 21 -3.98 -3.75 -6.42
CA THR A 21 -5.01 -3.97 -7.45
C THR A 21 -6.36 -3.48 -6.92
N ASP A 22 -7.04 -2.66 -7.71
CA ASP A 22 -8.36 -2.12 -7.40
C ASP A 22 -9.36 -3.24 -7.08
N GLU A 23 -10.37 -2.93 -6.26
CA GLU A 23 -11.43 -3.84 -5.80
C GLU A 23 -10.97 -5.11 -5.05
N SER A 24 -9.67 -5.28 -4.78
CA SER A 24 -9.15 -6.43 -4.03
C SER A 24 -9.15 -6.23 -2.51
N ASN A 25 -9.37 -5.00 -2.04
CA ASN A 25 -9.33 -4.63 -0.62
C ASN A 25 -10.48 -3.69 -0.28
N THR A 26 -11.11 -3.93 0.86
CA THR A 26 -12.14 -3.05 1.44
C THR A 26 -11.51 -1.77 2.01
N ARG A 27 -12.35 -0.75 2.26
CA ARG A 27 -11.94 0.47 2.97
C ARG A 27 -11.36 0.17 4.36
N ALA A 28 -11.94 -0.80 5.07
CA ALA A 28 -11.49 -1.18 6.41
C ALA A 28 -10.11 -1.84 6.38
N GLU A 29 -9.85 -2.71 5.40
CA GLU A 29 -8.54 -3.33 5.22
C GLU A 29 -7.46 -2.31 4.86
N LYS A 30 -7.76 -1.35 3.98
CA LYS A 30 -6.84 -0.25 3.66
C LYS A 30 -6.53 0.62 4.89
N ALA A 31 -7.55 0.94 5.70
CA ALA A 31 -7.36 1.70 6.93
C ALA A 31 -6.47 0.95 7.93
N ARG A 32 -6.72 -0.36 8.12
CA ARG A 32 -5.88 -1.21 8.97
C ARG A 32 -4.45 -1.26 8.45
N TYR A 33 -4.25 -1.47 7.14
CA TYR A 33 -2.93 -1.50 6.53
C TYR A 33 -2.13 -0.22 6.78
N ILE A 34 -2.77 0.96 6.59
CA ILE A 34 -2.14 2.25 6.86
C ILE A 34 -1.71 2.37 8.33
N ALA A 35 -2.59 1.99 9.28
CA ALA A 35 -2.28 2.05 10.70
C ALA A 35 -1.11 1.14 11.08
N GLU A 36 -1.12 -0.11 10.62
CA GLU A 36 -0.05 -1.08 10.88
C GLU A 36 1.29 -0.64 10.26
N CYS A 37 1.27 -0.07 9.06
CA CYS A 37 2.48 0.45 8.43
C CYS A 37 3.05 1.65 9.19
N PHE A 38 2.20 2.56 9.66
CA PHE A 38 2.66 3.70 10.46
C PHE A 38 3.32 3.22 11.77
N ALA A 39 2.67 2.30 12.49
CA ALA A 39 3.21 1.70 13.70
C ALA A 39 4.52 0.94 13.45
N ALA A 40 4.64 0.27 12.31
CA ALA A 40 5.89 -0.39 11.91
C ALA A 40 7.02 0.63 11.68
N PHE A 41 6.73 1.78 11.04
CA PHE A 41 7.72 2.84 10.88
C PHE A 41 8.11 3.50 12.21
N GLU A 42 7.16 3.71 13.14
CA GLU A 42 7.47 4.12 14.52
C GLU A 42 8.44 3.15 15.19
N HIS A 43 8.21 1.85 15.04
CA HIS A 43 9.08 0.84 15.63
C HIS A 43 10.50 0.86 15.01
N LEU A 44 10.60 1.08 13.69
CA LEU A 44 11.87 1.04 12.97
C LEU A 44 12.69 2.33 13.10
N LEU A 45 12.02 3.49 13.12
CA LEU A 45 12.66 4.81 13.06
C LEU A 45 12.64 5.55 14.40
N GLY A 46 11.92 5.04 15.40
CA GLY A 46 11.64 5.73 16.64
C GLY A 46 10.50 6.75 16.49
N GLU A 47 10.60 7.89 17.18
CA GLU A 47 9.55 8.91 17.13
C GLU A 47 9.43 9.49 15.71
N VAL A 48 8.32 9.19 15.04
CA VAL A 48 7.98 9.76 13.74
C VAL A 48 6.98 10.90 13.86
N HIS A 49 7.08 11.83 12.93
CA HIS A 49 6.22 13.00 12.84
C HIS A 49 4.84 12.61 12.26
N GLU A 50 3.77 13.23 12.78
CA GLU A 50 2.38 12.95 12.35
C GLU A 50 2.13 13.32 10.88
N GLU A 51 2.83 14.33 10.34
CA GLU A 51 2.87 14.64 8.90
C GLU A 51 3.72 13.61 8.11
N SER A 52 3.75 12.34 8.51
CA SER A 52 4.26 11.24 7.69
C SER A 52 3.12 10.65 6.88
N TYR A 53 3.37 10.34 5.61
CA TYR A 53 2.31 10.01 4.67
C TYR A 53 2.40 8.58 4.18
N ILE A 54 1.24 7.91 4.12
CA ILE A 54 1.07 6.61 3.48
C ILE A 54 0.01 6.77 2.39
N HIS A 55 0.38 6.52 1.15
CA HIS A 55 -0.50 6.64 0.00
C HIS A 55 -0.76 5.26 -0.63
N VAL A 56 -2.01 4.80 -0.50
CA VAL A 56 -2.46 3.57 -1.15
C VAL A 56 -3.14 3.92 -2.48
N HIS A 57 -2.53 3.51 -3.58
CA HIS A 57 -3.07 3.65 -4.92
C HIS A 57 -3.85 2.39 -5.31
N ASP A 58 -5.16 2.53 -5.48
CA ASP A 58 -5.97 1.52 -6.15
C ASP A 58 -5.71 1.60 -7.66
N VAL A 59 -5.12 0.55 -8.23
CA VAL A 59 -4.74 0.49 -9.65
C VAL A 59 -5.53 -0.59 -10.39
N ARG A 60 -6.08 -0.24 -11.55
CA ARG A 60 -6.86 -1.18 -12.39
C ARG A 60 -6.01 -2.42 -12.72
N SER A 61 -6.60 -3.61 -12.59
CA SER A 61 -5.91 -4.89 -12.80
C SER A 61 -5.31 -5.07 -14.20
N ALA A 62 -5.89 -4.41 -15.21
CA ALA A 62 -5.38 -4.37 -16.58
C ALA A 62 -4.11 -3.50 -16.76
N ALA A 63 -3.87 -2.57 -15.84
CA ALA A 63 -2.77 -1.59 -15.91
C ALA A 63 -1.67 -1.82 -14.86
N TYR A 64 -1.81 -2.85 -14.03
CA TYR A 64 -0.81 -3.24 -13.04
C TYR A 64 -0.36 -4.68 -13.28
N GLY A 65 0.94 -4.95 -13.16
CA GLY A 65 1.50 -6.25 -13.50
C GLY A 65 2.95 -6.40 -13.10
N TYR A 66 3.39 -7.66 -13.03
CA TYR A 66 4.77 -8.05 -12.77
C TYR A 66 5.12 -9.30 -13.57
N GLY A 67 6.41 -9.51 -13.85
CA GLY A 67 6.87 -10.66 -14.65
C GLY A 67 6.30 -10.66 -16.08
N GLY A 68 6.06 -9.48 -16.65
CA GLY A 68 5.53 -9.32 -18.01
C GLY A 68 4.03 -9.64 -18.18
N ARG A 69 3.26 -9.78 -17.09
CA ARG A 69 1.83 -10.10 -17.13
C ARG A 69 1.03 -9.15 -16.25
N THR A 70 -0.15 -8.73 -16.73
CA THR A 70 -1.09 -7.93 -15.95
C THR A 70 -1.71 -8.77 -14.83
N GLN A 71 -2.17 -8.11 -13.78
CA GLN A 71 -2.90 -8.76 -12.69
C GLN A 71 -4.20 -9.40 -13.19
N GLU A 72 -4.88 -8.75 -14.15
CA GLU A 72 -6.04 -9.31 -14.83
C GLU A 72 -5.72 -10.61 -15.58
N TYR A 73 -4.60 -10.65 -16.33
CA TYR A 73 -4.18 -11.87 -17.03
C TYR A 73 -3.97 -13.01 -16.03
N ARG A 74 -3.29 -12.72 -14.93
CA ARG A 74 -3.02 -13.73 -13.89
C ARG A 74 -4.30 -14.22 -13.22
N LEU A 75 -5.28 -13.35 -12.99
CA LEU A 75 -6.57 -13.74 -12.42
C LEU A 75 -7.32 -14.72 -13.33
N HIS A 76 -7.32 -14.51 -14.65
CA HIS A 76 -7.99 -15.42 -15.59
C HIS A 76 -7.24 -16.73 -15.85
N HIS A 77 -5.92 -16.75 -15.63
CA HIS A 77 -5.06 -17.91 -15.88
C HIS A 77 -4.53 -18.54 -14.58
N SER A 78 -5.15 -18.20 -13.45
CA SER A 78 -4.89 -18.86 -12.18
C SER A 78 -5.49 -20.27 -12.23
N PRO A 79 -4.86 -21.30 -11.63
CA PRO A 79 -5.42 -22.66 -11.61
C PRO A 79 -6.82 -22.76 -10.99
N GLU A 80 -7.20 -21.80 -10.15
CA GLU A 80 -8.53 -21.69 -9.53
C GLU A 80 -9.62 -21.20 -10.52
N SER A 81 -9.20 -20.60 -11.64
CA SER A 81 -10.05 -20.05 -12.71
C SER A 81 -10.35 -21.08 -13.80
N ALA A 82 -9.77 -22.28 -13.69
CA ALA A 82 -10.04 -23.36 -14.62
C ALA A 82 -11.51 -23.83 -14.45
N PRO A 83 -12.26 -24.02 -15.54
CA PRO A 83 -13.60 -24.58 -15.44
C PRO A 83 -13.54 -25.94 -14.74
N GLN A 84 -14.37 -26.14 -13.72
CA GLN A 84 -14.47 -27.46 -13.08
C GLN A 84 -14.92 -28.49 -14.12
N PRO A 85 -14.30 -29.69 -14.16
CA PRO A 85 -14.75 -30.74 -15.07
C PRO A 85 -16.21 -31.08 -14.76
N LYS A 86 -17.01 -31.26 -15.83
CA LYS A 86 -18.40 -31.72 -15.74
C LYS A 86 -18.50 -33.10 -15.09
#